data_AF-A0AAE0XLI5-F1
#
_entry.id   AF-A0AAE0XLI5-F1
#
_cell.length_a   1.000
_cell.length_b   1.000
_cell.length_c   1.000
_cell.angle_alpha   90.00
_cell.angle_beta   90.00
_cell.angle_gamma   90.00
#
_symmetry.space_group_name_H-M   'P 1'
#
loop_
_entity.id
_entity.type
_entity.pdbx_description
1 polymer ?
#
loop_
_entity_poly.entity_id
_entity_poly.type
_entity_poly.pdbx_seq_one_letter_code
_entity_poly.pdbx_strand_id
1 'polypeptide(L)'
;MVYTPFPRLANLVSGALLLTATDPSGRYWPRLGILAVSARDVPALAQVIDQRTFNVLHKVPSPALANGRAQFIPPGTTKESLFAKPFHIYDDEFYDIIGPNPTLTLLNQSGTNPRFHEAPVWHVSPINDEMFFAQNAGDPAAGTGLKKSAIIQKIALSEVTTAVSSQRSANGTIRVQFVASNPEIINPNGGTNYRNRILIVGEGQGDSVAPAIYLMHPNAPYNTTVLLDNFFGRQFNSINDVAINPRNQEIYFTDPTYGYVQDFRPAPGVQKQVWRFNATTGAVNVVADGFNMPNGITFSPNGAYAYITDTGIIQGNFGDNFTYPSTIYRYNVQDDGTFEGRKVFAFLTPGVPDGIHVDTKGNVYAGGGDGVHVYNPAGKLVGKIHLGSTSANFQFAGKGRMVILAETELYFATLAAEGAFPGQLY
;
A
#
# COMPACT_ATOMS: atom_id res chain seq x y z
N MET A 1 49.45 -6.98 53.34
CA MET A 1 49.77 -5.58 53.73
C MET A 1 49.08 -4.67 52.72
N VAL A 2 47.88 -4.19 53.02
CA VAL A 2 47.55 -2.90 53.66
C VAL A 2 47.46 -1.75 52.64
N TYR A 3 46.19 -1.45 52.33
CA TYR A 3 45.50 -0.16 52.17
C TYR A 3 45.71 0.81 50.97
N THR A 4 44.52 1.17 50.46
CA THR A 4 43.94 2.12 49.48
C THR A 4 44.23 3.63 49.75
N PRO A 5 43.70 4.67 49.04
CA PRO A 5 42.56 4.75 48.06
C PRO A 5 42.66 5.71 46.81
N PHE A 6 41.61 5.63 45.98
CA PHE A 6 41.10 6.48 44.86
C PHE A 6 40.94 8.00 45.16
N PRO A 7 40.77 8.95 44.18
CA PRO A 7 39.61 8.98 43.23
C PRO A 7 39.73 9.64 41.82
N ARG A 8 38.78 9.22 40.95
CA ARG A 8 38.02 9.87 39.86
C ARG A 8 38.63 11.06 39.08
N LEU A 9 38.59 10.99 37.74
CA LEU A 9 37.66 11.76 36.89
C LEU A 9 37.75 11.37 35.41
N ALA A 10 36.60 11.45 34.74
CA ALA A 10 36.34 11.14 33.35
C ALA A 10 37.02 12.11 32.39
N ASN A 11 37.41 11.62 31.21
CA ASN A 11 37.06 12.26 29.93
C ASN A 11 37.26 11.26 28.79
N LEU A 12 36.19 11.05 28.03
CA LEU A 12 36.25 10.49 26.69
C LEU A 12 37.15 11.38 25.84
N VAL A 13 38.21 10.81 25.27
CA VAL A 13 38.85 11.36 24.08
C VAL A 13 38.70 10.31 22.99
N SER A 14 37.85 10.63 22.01
CA SER A 14 37.81 9.97 20.71
C SER A 14 39.17 10.20 20.03
N GLY A 15 40.08 9.24 20.19
CA GLY A 15 41.35 9.23 19.49
C GLY A 15 41.14 8.83 18.02
N ALA A 16 40.92 9.79 17.14
CA ALA A 16 41.23 9.61 15.72
C ALA A 16 42.75 9.63 15.57
N LEU A 17 43.37 8.46 15.53
CA LEU A 17 44.79 8.30 15.23
C LEU A 17 44.99 8.54 13.71
N LEU A 18 45.27 9.79 13.32
CA LEU A 18 45.68 10.13 11.96
C LEU A 18 47.17 9.80 11.79
N LEU A 19 47.46 8.61 11.29
CA LEU A 19 48.76 8.29 10.70
C LEU A 19 48.87 9.03 9.35
N THR A 20 49.74 10.03 9.29
CA THR A 20 50.10 10.67 8.03
C THR A 20 51.21 9.84 7.37
N ALA A 21 50.88 9.15 6.30
CA ALA A 21 51.86 8.63 5.35
C ALA A 21 51.89 9.59 4.15
N THR A 22 53.00 10.28 3.96
CA THR A 22 53.27 11.11 2.79
C THR A 22 53.88 10.25 1.68
N ASP A 23 53.24 10.20 0.52
CA ASP A 23 53.79 9.71 -0.75
C ASP A 23 54.52 10.86 -1.49
N PRO A 24 55.70 10.67 -2.12
CA PRO A 24 56.49 11.75 -2.72
C PRO A 24 55.93 12.39 -4.00
N SER A 25 54.69 12.09 -4.42
CA SER A 25 54.21 12.42 -5.77
C SER A 25 53.37 13.70 -5.90
N GLY A 26 53.14 14.46 -4.82
CA GLY A 26 52.67 15.86 -4.90
C GLY A 26 51.29 16.09 -5.56
N ARG A 27 50.40 15.10 -5.62
CA ARG A 27 49.03 15.28 -6.16
C ARG A 27 48.00 15.42 -5.04
N TYR A 28 47.34 16.58 -4.99
CA TYR A 28 46.19 16.85 -4.13
C TYR A 28 44.95 16.12 -4.64
N TRP A 29 44.40 15.21 -3.84
CA TRP A 29 43.02 14.76 -3.99
C TRP A 29 42.08 15.71 -3.22
N PRO A 30 40.88 16.03 -3.74
CA PRO A 30 39.91 16.81 -2.98
C PRO A 30 39.52 16.04 -1.72
N ARG A 31 39.65 16.70 -0.56
CA ARG A 31 39.21 16.18 0.74
C ARG A 31 37.71 15.90 0.65
N LEU A 32 37.31 14.64 0.72
CA LEU A 32 35.95 14.25 1.09
C LEU A 32 35.73 14.79 2.51
N GLY A 33 35.01 15.90 2.61
CA GLY A 33 34.51 16.39 3.88
C GLY A 33 33.63 15.31 4.48
N ILE A 34 34.04 14.74 5.61
CA ILE A 34 33.15 13.96 6.45
C ILE A 34 32.15 14.97 7.00
N LEU A 35 31.00 15.09 6.32
CA LEU A 35 29.82 15.67 6.92
C LEU A 35 29.51 14.79 8.13
N ALA A 36 29.75 15.32 9.33
CA ALA A 36 29.23 14.74 10.55
C ALA A 36 27.71 14.81 10.46
N VAL A 37 27.09 13.77 9.89
CA VAL A 37 25.65 13.55 10.00
C VAL A 37 25.41 13.27 11.47
N SER A 38 24.73 14.20 12.15
CA SER A 38 24.18 13.94 13.48
C SER A 38 23.41 12.64 13.42
N ALA A 39 23.82 11.62 14.16
CA ALA A 39 23.07 10.38 14.25
C ALA A 39 21.65 10.73 14.73
N ARG A 40 20.64 10.53 13.87
CA ARG A 40 19.25 10.70 14.27
C ARG A 40 18.91 9.55 15.22
N ASP A 41 18.27 9.86 16.33
CA ASP A 41 17.79 8.82 17.24
C ASP A 41 16.79 7.92 16.51
N VAL A 42 17.03 6.60 16.58
CA VAL A 42 16.13 5.61 16.00
C VAL A 42 14.89 5.51 16.89
N PRO A 43 13.66 5.75 16.37
CA PRO A 43 12.45 5.60 17.14
C PRO A 43 12.33 4.20 17.78
N ALA A 44 11.68 4.11 18.94
CA ALA A 44 11.66 2.88 19.74
C ALA A 44 11.11 1.65 18.98
N LEU A 45 10.13 1.85 18.10
CA LEU A 45 9.52 0.82 17.25
C LEU A 45 10.15 0.72 15.85
N ALA A 46 11.28 1.39 15.63
CA ALA A 46 12.00 1.38 14.37
C ALA A 46 13.35 0.69 14.47
N GLN A 47 13.85 0.23 13.32
CA GLN A 47 15.20 -0.31 13.18
C GLN A 47 15.77 0.03 11.81
N VAL A 48 17.10 0.19 11.75
CA VAL A 48 17.81 0.42 10.49
C VAL A 48 18.08 -0.91 9.80
N ILE A 49 17.75 -0.99 8.52
CA ILE A 49 18.05 -2.12 7.64
C ILE A 49 19.15 -1.68 6.66
N ASP A 50 20.40 -1.98 6.99
CA ASP A 50 21.54 -1.57 6.17
C ASP A 50 21.68 -2.47 4.92
N GLN A 51 21.23 -1.95 3.77
CA GLN A 51 21.30 -2.65 2.48
C GLN A 51 22.71 -3.09 2.09
N ARG A 52 23.75 -2.37 2.52
CA ARG A 52 25.14 -2.70 2.18
C ARG A 52 25.56 -4.06 2.73
N THR A 53 24.94 -4.49 3.84
CA THR A 53 25.22 -5.77 4.49
C THR A 53 24.73 -6.98 3.70
N PHE A 54 23.85 -6.78 2.72
CA PHE A 54 23.29 -7.85 1.89
C PHE A 54 23.33 -7.60 0.39
N ASN A 55 24.06 -6.57 -0.07
CA ASN A 55 24.46 -6.45 -1.47
C ASN A 55 25.27 -7.67 -1.94
N VAL A 56 26.01 -8.28 -1.02
CA VAL A 56 26.73 -9.54 -1.24
C VAL A 56 26.33 -10.52 -0.14
N LEU A 57 25.65 -11.59 -0.51
CA LEU A 57 25.29 -12.67 0.41
C LEU A 57 26.37 -13.75 0.38
N HIS A 58 26.62 -14.38 1.53
CA HIS A 58 27.48 -15.57 1.60
C HIS A 58 26.97 -16.70 0.68
N LYS A 59 25.65 -16.83 0.58
CA LYS A 59 24.98 -17.74 -0.35
C LYS A 59 23.71 -17.08 -0.88
N VAL A 60 23.61 -16.95 -2.20
CA VAL A 60 22.37 -16.53 -2.87
C VAL A 60 21.50 -17.78 -3.07
N PRO A 61 20.26 -17.84 -2.52
CA PRO A 61 19.35 -18.96 -2.75
C PRO A 61 18.99 -19.09 -4.24
N SER A 62 18.65 -20.29 -4.68
CA SER A 62 18.14 -20.49 -6.04
C SER A 62 16.76 -19.85 -6.20
N PRO A 63 16.32 -19.53 -7.44
CA PRO A 63 14.98 -19.03 -7.69
C PRO A 63 13.86 -19.95 -7.18
N ALA A 64 14.10 -21.26 -7.04
CA ALA A 64 13.12 -22.17 -6.44
C ALA A 64 12.84 -21.90 -4.95
N LEU A 65 13.82 -21.30 -4.24
CA LEU A 65 13.71 -20.94 -2.82
C LEU A 65 13.39 -19.46 -2.62
N ALA A 66 14.03 -18.58 -3.42
CA ALA A 66 13.82 -17.14 -3.39
C ALA A 66 13.06 -16.68 -4.64
N ASN A 67 11.83 -17.18 -4.79
CA ASN A 67 10.99 -16.92 -5.96
C ASN A 67 10.20 -15.59 -5.90
N GLY A 68 10.33 -14.80 -4.83
CA GLY A 68 9.55 -13.59 -4.63
C GLY A 68 8.38 -13.74 -3.65
N ARG A 69 7.96 -14.97 -3.29
CA ARG A 69 7.08 -15.18 -2.11
C ARG A 69 7.86 -15.29 -0.81
N ALA A 70 9.08 -15.78 -0.88
CA ALA A 70 9.90 -16.00 0.30
C ALA A 70 10.25 -14.66 0.98
N GLN A 71 9.96 -14.57 2.28
CA GLN A 71 10.41 -13.45 3.09
C GLN A 71 11.93 -13.44 3.17
N PHE A 72 12.52 -12.29 2.83
CA PHE A 72 13.93 -12.05 3.01
C PHE A 72 14.20 -11.56 4.44
N ILE A 73 15.09 -12.23 5.16
CA ILE A 73 15.54 -11.81 6.48
C ILE A 73 16.92 -11.18 6.34
N PRO A 74 17.06 -9.85 6.46
CA PRO A 74 18.36 -9.18 6.34
C PRO A 74 19.37 -9.72 7.37
N PRO A 75 20.65 -9.91 6.98
CA PRO A 75 21.72 -10.25 7.92
C PRO A 75 21.75 -9.30 9.12
N GLY A 76 21.97 -9.87 10.31
CA GLY A 76 21.93 -9.11 11.57
C GLY A 76 20.53 -8.89 12.15
N THR A 77 19.48 -9.38 11.48
CA THR A 77 18.11 -9.39 11.99
C THR A 77 17.56 -10.81 12.14
N THR A 78 16.47 -10.94 12.89
CA THR A 78 15.64 -12.14 12.98
C THR A 78 14.18 -11.79 12.68
N LYS A 79 13.33 -12.78 12.36
CA LYS A 79 11.89 -12.56 12.16
C LYS A 79 11.26 -11.84 13.35
N GLU A 80 11.64 -12.24 14.56
CA GLU A 80 11.16 -11.65 15.82
C GLU A 80 11.57 -10.19 15.93
N SER A 81 12.82 -9.85 15.56
CA SER A 81 13.28 -8.46 15.57
C SER A 81 12.55 -7.60 14.53
N LEU A 82 12.30 -8.13 13.33
CA LEU A 82 11.59 -7.43 12.26
C LEU A 82 10.14 -7.11 12.67
N PHE A 83 9.48 -8.05 13.35
CA PHE A 83 8.13 -7.86 13.87
C PHE A 83 8.07 -6.93 15.11
N ALA A 84 9.03 -7.07 16.03
CA ALA A 84 9.09 -6.25 17.24
C ALA A 84 9.28 -4.76 16.94
N LYS A 85 10.05 -4.45 15.88
CA LYS A 85 10.33 -3.08 15.42
C LYS A 85 9.88 -2.94 13.95
N PRO A 86 8.57 -2.74 13.70
CA PRO A 86 7.98 -2.85 12.38
C PRO A 86 8.35 -1.71 11.42
N PHE A 87 8.89 -0.59 11.91
CA PHE A 87 9.31 0.51 11.05
C PHE A 87 10.75 0.29 10.59
N HIS A 88 10.90 -0.27 9.39
CA HIS A 88 12.20 -0.63 8.82
C HIS A 88 12.74 0.55 8.01
N ILE A 89 13.83 1.15 8.49
CA ILE A 89 14.47 2.31 7.88
C ILE A 89 15.54 1.80 6.91
N TYR A 90 15.28 1.91 5.61
CA TYR A 90 16.26 1.61 4.57
C TYR A 90 17.06 2.86 4.16
N ASP A 91 16.50 4.04 4.38
CA ASP A 91 17.12 5.33 4.11
C ASP A 91 16.67 6.42 5.11
N ASP A 92 17.52 7.42 5.34
CA ASP A 92 17.27 8.52 6.28
C ASP A 92 16.02 9.35 5.93
N GLU A 93 15.61 9.37 4.66
CA GLU A 93 14.36 9.98 4.21
C GLU A 93 13.13 9.43 4.98
N PHE A 94 13.17 8.18 5.45
CA PHE A 94 12.05 7.55 6.14
C PHE A 94 11.79 8.08 7.56
N TYR A 95 12.80 8.66 8.21
CA TYR A 95 12.61 9.30 9.53
C TYR A 95 11.57 10.41 9.49
N ASP A 96 11.54 11.20 8.40
CA ASP A 96 10.59 12.30 8.24
C ASP A 96 9.16 11.81 7.95
N ILE A 97 9.02 10.56 7.48
CA ILE A 97 7.75 9.91 7.18
C ILE A 97 7.13 9.31 8.45
N ILE A 98 7.92 8.56 9.23
CA ILE A 98 7.43 7.90 10.44
C ILE A 98 7.38 8.84 11.65
N GLY A 99 8.24 9.87 11.68
CA GLY A 99 8.36 10.78 12.81
C GLY A 99 9.03 10.15 14.03
N PRO A 100 9.08 10.88 15.16
CA PRO A 100 9.84 10.46 16.34
C PRO A 100 9.18 9.33 17.14
N ASN A 101 7.85 9.20 17.09
CA ASN A 101 7.08 8.25 17.91
C ASN A 101 6.03 7.49 17.09
N PRO A 102 6.41 6.75 16.03
CA PRO A 102 5.46 6.00 15.23
C PRO A 102 4.89 4.84 16.04
N THR A 103 3.61 4.53 15.84
CA THR A 103 2.96 3.36 16.44
C THR A 103 2.33 2.48 15.38
N LEU A 104 2.22 1.19 15.70
CA LEU A 104 1.49 0.21 14.89
C LEU A 104 0.69 -0.67 15.86
N THR A 105 -0.63 -0.62 15.72
CA THR A 105 -1.59 -1.29 16.61
C THR A 105 -2.44 -2.26 15.79
N LEU A 106 -2.47 -3.53 16.20
CA LEU A 106 -3.47 -4.47 15.72
C LEU A 106 -4.83 -4.13 16.33
N LEU A 107 -5.79 -3.67 15.52
CA LEU A 107 -7.15 -3.31 15.96
C LEU A 107 -8.10 -4.51 15.99
N ASN A 108 -7.98 -5.40 15.02
CA ASN A 108 -8.87 -6.54 14.88
C ASN A 108 -8.19 -7.68 14.13
N GLN A 109 -8.61 -8.92 14.41
CA GLN A 109 -8.23 -10.11 13.65
C GLN A 109 -9.42 -11.05 13.49
N SER A 110 -9.51 -11.71 12.35
CA SER A 110 -10.64 -12.57 11.97
C SER A 110 -10.24 -14.04 11.81
N GLY A 111 -9.09 -14.43 12.36
CA GLY A 111 -8.59 -15.81 12.30
C GLY A 111 -8.18 -16.19 10.88
N THR A 112 -8.94 -17.08 10.24
CA THR A 112 -8.67 -17.54 8.87
C THR A 112 -9.47 -16.81 7.81
N ASN A 113 -10.48 -16.04 8.20
CA ASN A 113 -11.38 -15.37 7.26
C ASN A 113 -10.78 -14.00 6.87
N PRO A 114 -10.36 -13.75 5.62
CA PRO A 114 -9.72 -12.50 5.20
C PRO A 114 -10.73 -11.36 5.09
N ARG A 115 -11.10 -10.78 6.23
CA ARG A 115 -12.13 -9.73 6.34
C ARG A 115 -11.60 -8.34 6.00
N PHE A 116 -10.30 -8.15 5.99
CA PHE A 116 -9.62 -6.87 5.83
C PHE A 116 -8.73 -6.94 4.59
N HIS A 117 -9.33 -6.85 3.42
CA HIS A 117 -8.65 -7.09 2.15
C HIS A 117 -8.47 -5.80 1.36
N GLU A 118 -9.57 -5.16 0.94
CA GLU A 118 -9.55 -4.17 -0.15
C GLU A 118 -10.47 -2.95 0.09
N ALA A 119 -10.53 -2.01 -0.86
CA ALA A 119 -11.31 -0.75 -0.82
C ALA A 119 -11.24 0.06 0.49
N PRO A 120 -10.06 0.29 1.09
CA PRO A 120 -9.99 1.17 2.24
C PRO A 120 -10.35 2.60 1.80
N VAL A 121 -11.53 3.10 2.18
CA VAL A 121 -11.98 4.46 1.86
C VAL A 121 -12.18 5.24 3.15
N TRP A 122 -11.34 6.25 3.34
CA TRP A 122 -11.54 7.22 4.42
C TRP A 122 -12.63 8.22 4.02
N HIS A 123 -13.65 8.31 4.87
CA HIS A 123 -14.72 9.28 4.72
C HIS A 123 -14.89 10.06 6.02
N VAL A 124 -14.75 11.38 5.93
CA VAL A 124 -14.96 12.29 7.06
C VAL A 124 -16.14 13.21 6.77
N SER A 125 -16.92 13.56 7.79
CA SER A 125 -18.01 14.52 7.77
C SER A 125 -18.05 15.26 9.11
N PRO A 126 -18.89 16.31 9.29
CA PRO A 126 -18.98 17.01 10.57
C PRO A 126 -19.33 16.12 11.78
N ILE A 127 -19.92 14.94 11.54
CA ILE A 127 -20.37 14.03 12.61
C ILE A 127 -19.70 12.65 12.60
N ASN A 128 -19.10 12.24 11.47
CA ASN A 128 -18.53 10.90 11.30
C ASN A 128 -17.08 11.00 10.80
N ASP A 129 -16.18 10.20 11.37
CA ASP A 129 -14.81 9.97 10.89
C ASP A 129 -14.63 8.45 10.76
N GLU A 130 -14.77 7.92 9.54
CA GLU A 130 -14.97 6.49 9.30
C GLU A 130 -14.00 5.96 8.23
N MET A 131 -13.58 4.72 8.39
CA MET A 131 -12.86 3.96 7.38
C MET A 131 -13.75 2.82 6.91
N PHE A 132 -14.11 2.83 5.63
CA PHE A 132 -14.81 1.75 4.94
C PHE A 132 -13.80 0.81 4.31
N PHE A 133 -14.14 -0.45 4.13
CA PHE A 133 -13.31 -1.45 3.45
C PHE A 133 -14.14 -2.65 3.03
N ALA A 134 -13.62 -3.40 2.06
CA ALA A 134 -14.23 -4.60 1.52
C ALA A 134 -13.48 -5.85 1.97
N GLN A 135 -14.26 -6.90 2.22
CA GLN A 135 -13.80 -8.27 2.10
C GLN A 135 -14.04 -8.70 0.66
N ASN A 136 -12.98 -8.89 -0.13
CA ASN A 136 -13.14 -9.45 -1.46
C ASN A 136 -12.85 -10.96 -1.50
N ALA A 137 -11.83 -11.47 -0.81
CA ALA A 137 -11.46 -12.89 -0.90
C ALA A 137 -12.52 -13.91 -0.37
N GLY A 138 -13.57 -13.45 0.32
CA GLY A 138 -14.61 -14.28 0.94
C GLY A 138 -14.09 -15.13 2.10
N ASP A 139 -14.98 -15.82 2.82
CA ASP A 139 -14.56 -16.83 3.79
C ASP A 139 -13.92 -18.01 3.01
N PRO A 140 -12.71 -18.50 3.36
CA PRO A 140 -12.13 -19.65 2.67
C PRO A 140 -13.05 -20.88 2.66
N ALA A 141 -13.90 -21.02 3.68
CA ALA A 141 -14.91 -22.09 3.75
C ALA A 141 -16.05 -21.92 2.73
N ALA A 142 -16.31 -20.71 2.23
CA ALA A 142 -17.24 -20.45 1.14
C ALA A 142 -16.72 -20.97 -0.21
N GLY A 143 -15.42 -21.25 -0.30
CA GLY A 143 -14.73 -21.63 -1.53
C GLY A 143 -14.56 -20.45 -2.49
N THR A 144 -14.12 -20.75 -3.72
CA THR A 144 -14.00 -19.76 -4.80
C THR A 144 -15.22 -19.80 -5.72
N GLY A 145 -15.24 -18.95 -6.74
CA GLY A 145 -16.28 -18.97 -7.77
C GLY A 145 -17.59 -18.29 -7.35
N LEU A 146 -18.72 -18.83 -7.81
CA LEU A 146 -20.05 -18.20 -7.62
C LEU A 146 -20.58 -18.21 -6.17
N LYS A 147 -19.88 -18.87 -5.24
CA LYS A 147 -20.21 -18.89 -3.81
C LYS A 147 -19.44 -17.85 -2.99
N LYS A 148 -18.56 -17.08 -3.63
CA LYS A 148 -17.82 -15.97 -3.04
C LYS A 148 -18.79 -15.01 -2.33
N SER A 149 -18.61 -14.84 -1.02
CA SER A 149 -19.37 -13.91 -0.19
C SER A 149 -18.50 -12.71 0.16
N ALA A 150 -18.59 -11.65 -0.64
CA ALA A 150 -17.86 -10.42 -0.41
C ALA A 150 -18.78 -9.39 0.29
N ILE A 151 -18.23 -8.61 1.22
CA ILE A 151 -19.02 -7.67 2.03
C ILE A 151 -18.30 -6.34 2.18
N ILE A 152 -19.08 -5.28 2.38
CA ILE A 152 -18.57 -3.97 2.78
C ILE A 152 -18.68 -3.83 4.29
N GLN A 153 -17.65 -3.27 4.91
CA GLN A 153 -17.55 -3.07 6.34
C GLN A 153 -17.00 -1.67 6.63
N LYS A 154 -17.10 -1.24 7.89
CA LYS A 154 -16.48 -0.01 8.36
C LYS A 154 -16.08 -0.07 9.83
N ILE A 155 -15.17 0.84 10.20
CA ILE A 155 -14.88 1.21 11.60
C ILE A 155 -15.04 2.72 11.79
N ALA A 156 -15.37 3.13 13.01
CA ALA A 156 -15.31 4.53 13.41
C ALA A 156 -13.91 4.86 13.94
N LEU A 157 -13.21 5.81 13.31
CA LEU A 157 -11.87 6.20 13.72
C LEU A 157 -11.86 6.98 15.03
N SER A 158 -13.00 7.54 15.45
CA SER A 158 -13.18 8.13 16.78
C SER A 158 -13.03 7.10 17.92
N GLU A 159 -13.22 5.80 17.65
CA GLU A 159 -12.98 4.73 18.63
C GLU A 159 -11.48 4.43 18.80
N VAL A 160 -10.64 4.80 17.83
CA VAL A 160 -9.18 4.61 17.86
C VAL A 160 -8.51 5.76 18.63
N THR A 161 -8.77 5.81 19.93
CA THR A 161 -8.20 6.82 20.83
C THR A 161 -6.68 6.68 20.96
N THR A 162 -6.00 7.70 21.50
CA THR A 162 -4.56 7.62 21.81
C THR A 162 -4.21 6.41 22.67
N ALA A 163 -5.07 6.05 23.62
CA ALA A 163 -4.87 4.89 24.50
C ALA A 163 -4.94 3.55 23.73
N VAL A 164 -5.71 3.50 22.64
CA VAL A 164 -5.77 2.36 21.72
C VAL A 164 -4.52 2.37 20.85
N SER A 165 -4.24 3.49 20.17
CA SER A 165 -3.15 3.58 19.19
C SER A 165 -1.74 3.51 19.81
N SER A 166 -1.60 3.63 21.12
CA SER A 166 -0.33 3.41 21.83
C SER A 166 -0.05 1.95 22.16
N GLN A 167 -1.03 1.06 22.01
CA GLN A 167 -0.87 -0.37 22.28
C GLN A 167 -0.28 -1.08 21.06
N ARG A 168 0.43 -2.19 21.29
CA ARG A 168 0.84 -3.09 20.19
C ARG A 168 -0.34 -3.87 19.62
N SER A 169 -1.30 -4.21 20.47
CA SER A 169 -2.53 -4.90 20.08
C SER A 169 -3.67 -4.41 20.97
N ALA A 170 -4.74 -3.96 20.31
CA ALA A 170 -6.04 -3.66 20.88
C ALA A 170 -7.09 -4.56 20.21
N ASN A 171 -6.70 -5.81 19.92
CA ASN A 171 -7.52 -6.72 19.14
C ASN A 171 -8.92 -6.88 19.73
N GLY A 172 -9.94 -6.59 18.91
CA GLY A 172 -11.35 -6.77 19.25
C GLY A 172 -11.95 -5.62 20.04
N THR A 173 -11.20 -4.55 20.33
CA THR A 173 -11.74 -3.37 21.00
C THR A 173 -12.50 -2.45 20.05
N ILE A 174 -12.15 -2.46 18.76
CA ILE A 174 -12.80 -1.64 17.73
C ILE A 174 -13.91 -2.42 17.06
N ARG A 175 -15.10 -1.83 17.00
CA ARG A 175 -16.26 -2.47 16.40
C ARG A 175 -16.20 -2.37 14.88
N VAL A 176 -16.07 -3.52 14.22
CA VAL A 176 -16.25 -3.65 12.78
C VAL A 176 -17.74 -3.81 12.47
N GLN A 177 -18.29 -2.90 11.68
CA GLN A 177 -19.70 -2.85 11.32
C GLN A 177 -19.91 -3.28 9.87
N PHE A 178 -20.91 -4.12 9.62
CA PHE A 178 -21.33 -4.45 8.26
C PHE A 178 -22.07 -3.26 7.63
N VAL A 179 -21.82 -3.03 6.35
CA VAL A 179 -22.45 -1.99 5.54
C VAL A 179 -23.35 -2.67 4.51
N ALA A 180 -24.66 -2.67 4.79
CA ALA A 180 -25.67 -3.22 3.91
C ALA A 180 -26.00 -2.21 2.79
N SER A 181 -25.17 -2.17 1.75
CA SER A 181 -25.43 -1.37 0.55
C SER A 181 -26.75 -1.78 -0.12
N ASN A 182 -27.51 -0.81 -0.64
CA ASN A 182 -28.77 -1.09 -1.34
C ASN A 182 -28.98 -0.21 -2.59
N PRO A 183 -29.08 -0.78 -3.80
CA PRO A 183 -28.81 -2.18 -4.16
C PRO A 183 -27.45 -2.72 -3.69
N GLU A 184 -27.34 -4.04 -3.55
CA GLU A 184 -26.11 -4.69 -3.12
C GLU A 184 -24.98 -4.48 -4.13
N ILE A 185 -23.79 -4.14 -3.66
CA ILE A 185 -22.57 -4.13 -4.47
C ILE A 185 -22.00 -5.54 -4.45
N ILE A 186 -21.93 -6.17 -5.63
CA ILE A 186 -21.47 -7.54 -5.77
C ILE A 186 -19.95 -7.57 -5.97
N ASN A 187 -19.26 -8.39 -5.18
CA ASN A 187 -17.79 -8.51 -5.17
C ASN A 187 -17.10 -7.13 -5.13
N PRO A 188 -17.38 -6.28 -4.10
CA PRO A 188 -16.68 -5.02 -3.93
C PRO A 188 -15.18 -5.30 -3.80
N ASN A 189 -14.37 -4.63 -4.60
CA ASN A 189 -12.92 -4.73 -4.50
C ASN A 189 -12.31 -3.39 -4.13
N GLY A 190 -11.98 -2.51 -5.08
CA GLY A 190 -11.34 -1.22 -4.82
C GLY A 190 -12.35 -0.08 -4.62
N GLY A 191 -11.85 1.04 -4.12
CA GLY A 191 -12.72 2.16 -3.79
C GLY A 191 -11.97 3.44 -3.45
N THR A 192 -12.67 4.56 -3.61
CA THR A 192 -12.14 5.88 -3.31
C THR A 192 -13.25 6.84 -2.89
N ASN A 193 -12.88 7.99 -2.33
CA ASN A 193 -13.85 9.05 -2.06
C ASN A 193 -14.16 9.81 -3.36
N TYR A 194 -15.43 10.14 -3.58
CA TYR A 194 -15.84 10.95 -4.73
C TYR A 194 -17.09 11.74 -4.41
N ARG A 195 -17.05 13.08 -4.50
CA ARG A 195 -18.19 13.98 -4.28
C ARG A 195 -18.88 13.75 -2.94
N ASN A 196 -18.09 13.59 -1.87
CA ASN A 196 -18.59 13.28 -0.52
C ASN A 196 -19.50 12.03 -0.48
N ARG A 197 -19.12 11.04 -1.29
CA ARG A 197 -19.70 9.70 -1.37
C ARG A 197 -18.56 8.69 -1.44
N ILE A 198 -18.92 7.42 -1.32
CA ILE A 198 -17.98 6.31 -1.43
C ILE A 198 -18.15 5.71 -2.81
N LEU A 199 -17.14 5.84 -3.66
CA LEU A 199 -17.12 5.19 -4.96
C LEU A 199 -16.42 3.85 -4.79
N ILE A 200 -17.10 2.76 -5.16
CA ILE A 200 -16.62 1.39 -5.02
C ILE A 200 -16.76 0.70 -6.36
N VAL A 201 -15.77 -0.09 -6.76
CA VAL A 201 -15.89 -0.97 -7.93
C VAL A 201 -16.27 -2.38 -7.50
N GLY A 202 -17.15 -3.01 -8.29
CA GLY A 202 -17.52 -4.40 -8.13
C GLY A 202 -16.97 -5.22 -9.29
N GLU A 203 -16.42 -6.40 -8.99
CA GLU A 203 -15.80 -7.29 -9.99
C GLU A 203 -16.81 -8.09 -10.82
N GLY A 204 -18.11 -7.96 -10.52
CA GLY A 204 -19.19 -8.75 -11.12
C GLY A 204 -19.22 -10.19 -10.61
N GLN A 205 -20.15 -11.00 -11.13
CA GLN A 205 -20.29 -12.41 -10.77
C GLN A 205 -21.05 -13.21 -11.84
N GLY A 206 -20.46 -14.33 -12.27
CA GLY A 206 -21.00 -15.17 -13.33
C GLY A 206 -21.24 -14.40 -14.63
N ASP A 207 -22.12 -14.91 -15.48
CA ASP A 207 -22.40 -14.31 -16.80
C ASP A 207 -23.34 -13.11 -16.72
N SER A 208 -24.21 -13.07 -15.70
CA SER A 208 -25.35 -12.16 -15.63
C SER A 208 -25.12 -10.90 -14.79
N VAL A 209 -24.10 -10.87 -13.93
CA VAL A 209 -23.76 -9.68 -13.13
C VAL A 209 -22.46 -9.08 -13.66
N ALA A 210 -22.58 -7.99 -14.40
CA ALA A 210 -21.44 -7.27 -14.95
C ALA A 210 -20.61 -6.57 -13.85
N PRO A 211 -19.29 -6.40 -14.04
CA PRO A 211 -18.48 -5.52 -13.20
C PRO A 211 -18.94 -4.08 -13.39
N ALA A 212 -18.92 -3.29 -12.33
CA ALA A 212 -19.44 -1.93 -12.38
C ALA A 212 -18.79 -0.99 -11.38
N ILE A 213 -18.92 0.31 -11.65
CA ILE A 213 -18.58 1.40 -10.75
C ILE A 213 -19.86 1.84 -10.02
N TYR A 214 -19.83 1.80 -8.70
CA TYR A 214 -20.95 2.16 -7.85
C TYR A 214 -20.64 3.43 -7.05
N LEU A 215 -21.65 4.29 -6.89
CA LEU A 215 -21.61 5.41 -5.95
C LEU A 215 -22.54 5.10 -4.78
N MET A 216 -21.96 4.97 -3.58
CA MET A 216 -22.66 4.65 -2.35
C MET A 216 -22.74 5.85 -1.42
N HIS A 217 -23.92 6.06 -0.83
CA HIS A 217 -24.08 7.03 0.25
C HIS A 217 -23.36 6.54 1.52
N PRO A 218 -22.55 7.37 2.19
CA PRO A 218 -21.73 6.94 3.34
C PRO A 218 -22.54 6.64 4.59
N ASN A 219 -23.79 7.13 4.65
CA ASN A 219 -24.70 6.90 5.77
C ASN A 219 -25.84 5.96 5.37
N ALA A 220 -26.34 5.20 6.35
CA ALA A 220 -27.56 4.41 6.22
C ALA A 220 -28.70 5.26 5.62
N PRO A 221 -29.50 4.72 4.68
CA PRO A 221 -29.59 3.32 4.28
C PRO A 221 -28.56 2.85 3.24
N TYR A 222 -27.45 3.58 3.04
CA TYR A 222 -26.35 3.19 2.13
C TYR A 222 -26.82 3.00 0.68
N ASN A 223 -27.66 3.92 0.21
CA ASN A 223 -28.17 3.88 -1.16
C ASN A 223 -27.00 3.85 -2.16
N THR A 224 -27.08 2.93 -3.11
CA THR A 224 -26.08 2.78 -4.18
C THR A 224 -26.67 3.11 -5.54
N THR A 225 -25.82 3.54 -6.46
CA THR A 225 -26.18 3.82 -7.85
C THR A 225 -25.05 3.35 -8.74
N VAL A 226 -25.39 2.59 -9.79
CA VAL A 226 -24.43 2.22 -10.83
C VAL A 226 -24.14 3.45 -11.70
N LEU A 227 -22.87 3.78 -11.86
CA LEU A 227 -22.42 4.88 -12.72
C LEU A 227 -21.96 4.37 -14.10
N LEU A 228 -21.35 3.19 -14.16
CA LEU A 228 -20.82 2.58 -15.37
C LEU A 228 -20.69 1.06 -15.19
N ASP A 229 -21.11 0.26 -16.17
CA ASP A 229 -21.04 -1.21 -16.14
C ASP A 229 -20.62 -1.87 -17.46
N ASN A 230 -20.41 -1.07 -18.52
CA ASN A 230 -20.04 -1.58 -19.84
C ASN A 230 -19.26 -0.56 -20.68
N PHE A 231 -18.60 -1.06 -21.73
CA PHE A 231 -18.02 -0.26 -22.81
C PHE A 231 -18.67 -0.66 -24.15
N PHE A 232 -19.57 0.18 -24.66
CA PHE A 232 -20.36 -0.08 -25.88
C PHE A 232 -21.04 -1.46 -25.88
N GLY A 233 -21.63 -1.84 -24.74
CA GLY A 233 -22.31 -3.13 -24.54
C GLY A 233 -21.39 -4.31 -24.23
N ARG A 234 -20.06 -4.12 -24.21
CA ARG A 234 -19.10 -5.14 -23.79
C ARG A 234 -18.86 -5.01 -22.29
N GLN A 235 -18.93 -6.13 -21.57
CA GLN A 235 -18.59 -6.15 -20.15
C GLN A 235 -17.09 -5.89 -19.97
N PHE A 236 -16.75 -5.18 -18.91
CA PHE A 236 -15.39 -5.17 -18.36
C PHE A 236 -15.03 -6.58 -17.84
N ASN A 237 -13.75 -6.82 -17.57
CA ASN A 237 -13.28 -8.13 -17.12
C ASN A 237 -13.70 -8.38 -15.66
N SER A 238 -13.06 -7.64 -14.75
CA SER A 238 -13.30 -7.62 -13.31
C SER A 238 -12.61 -6.38 -12.75
N ILE A 239 -13.31 -5.24 -12.78
CA ILE A 239 -12.78 -3.93 -12.36
C ILE A 239 -12.25 -4.06 -10.92
N ASN A 240 -11.00 -3.67 -10.71
CA ASN A 240 -10.29 -3.99 -9.48
C ASN A 240 -10.08 -2.78 -8.58
N ASP A 241 -9.42 -1.71 -9.06
CA ASP A 241 -9.21 -0.50 -8.25
C ASP A 241 -9.53 0.79 -9.03
N VAL A 242 -9.71 1.89 -8.29
CA VAL A 242 -10.22 3.15 -8.82
C VAL A 242 -9.65 4.37 -8.10
N ALA A 243 -9.33 5.41 -8.87
CA ALA A 243 -8.86 6.69 -8.35
C ALA A 243 -9.48 7.87 -9.11
N ILE A 244 -9.57 9.00 -8.42
CA ILE A 244 -9.97 10.29 -9.01
C ILE A 244 -8.72 11.10 -9.29
N ASN A 245 -8.58 11.60 -10.52
CA ASN A 245 -7.48 12.53 -10.79
C ASN A 245 -7.81 13.91 -10.17
N PRO A 246 -6.94 14.49 -9.31
CA PRO A 246 -7.26 15.70 -8.58
C PRO A 246 -7.32 16.97 -9.46
N ARG A 247 -6.84 16.92 -10.71
CA ARG A 247 -6.88 18.09 -11.62
C ARG A 247 -8.16 18.14 -12.44
N ASN A 248 -8.54 17.02 -13.08
CA ASN A 248 -9.70 16.97 -13.96
C ASN A 248 -10.95 16.36 -13.31
N GLN A 249 -10.84 15.80 -12.10
CA GLN A 249 -11.95 15.23 -11.33
C GLN A 249 -12.66 14.05 -12.00
N GLU A 250 -11.97 13.36 -12.92
CA GLU A 250 -12.50 12.19 -13.61
C GLU A 250 -12.05 10.88 -12.96
N ILE A 251 -12.80 9.82 -13.24
CA ILE A 251 -12.64 8.49 -12.63
C ILE A 251 -11.69 7.66 -13.50
N TYR A 252 -10.67 7.06 -12.90
CA TYR A 252 -9.74 6.15 -13.57
C TYR A 252 -9.73 4.82 -12.85
N PHE A 253 -9.78 3.71 -13.58
CA PHE A 253 -9.90 2.38 -12.98
C PHE A 253 -9.13 1.31 -13.73
N THR A 254 -8.74 0.27 -13.02
CA THR A 254 -8.02 -0.88 -13.56
C THR A 254 -8.96 -2.04 -13.85
N ASP A 255 -8.70 -2.77 -14.94
CA ASP A 255 -9.56 -3.87 -15.39
C ASP A 255 -8.75 -5.16 -15.64
N PRO A 256 -8.23 -5.80 -14.58
CA PRO A 256 -7.55 -7.10 -14.66
C PRO A 256 -8.54 -8.24 -14.89
N THR A 257 -8.04 -9.46 -15.04
CA THR A 257 -8.84 -10.66 -15.28
C THR A 257 -8.92 -11.57 -14.05
N TYR A 258 -8.88 -11.02 -12.83
CA TYR A 258 -8.97 -11.80 -11.59
C TYR A 258 -10.24 -12.65 -11.55
N GLY A 259 -11.38 -12.09 -11.96
CA GLY A 259 -12.64 -12.82 -12.01
C GLY A 259 -12.57 -14.10 -12.83
N TYR A 260 -11.88 -14.05 -13.96
CA TYR A 260 -11.69 -15.22 -14.82
C TYR A 260 -10.71 -16.22 -14.21
N VAL A 261 -9.54 -15.76 -13.76
CA VAL A 261 -8.51 -16.69 -13.24
C VAL A 261 -8.86 -17.25 -11.86
N GLN A 262 -9.85 -16.69 -11.17
CA GLN A 262 -10.41 -17.20 -9.91
C GLN A 262 -11.78 -17.89 -10.09
N ASP A 263 -12.22 -18.08 -11.34
CA ASP A 263 -13.41 -18.86 -11.71
C ASP A 263 -14.75 -18.31 -11.18
N PHE A 264 -14.88 -16.99 -11.01
CA PHE A 264 -16.16 -16.35 -10.65
C PHE A 264 -16.72 -15.44 -11.74
N ARG A 265 -16.02 -15.28 -12.87
CA ARG A 265 -16.45 -14.55 -14.07
C ARG A 265 -16.12 -15.35 -15.34
N PRO A 266 -16.84 -15.13 -16.45
CA PRO A 266 -16.54 -15.76 -17.73
C PRO A 266 -15.19 -15.31 -18.31
N ALA A 267 -14.83 -15.92 -19.44
CA ALA A 267 -13.66 -15.53 -20.20
C ALA A 267 -13.68 -14.02 -20.55
N PRO A 268 -12.54 -13.31 -20.44
CA PRO A 268 -12.42 -11.88 -20.70
C PRO A 268 -12.90 -11.49 -22.10
N GLY A 269 -13.71 -10.44 -22.15
CA GLY A 269 -14.23 -9.88 -23.39
C GLY A 269 -13.44 -8.69 -23.92
N VAL A 270 -12.53 -8.11 -23.12
CA VAL A 270 -11.71 -6.91 -23.43
C VAL A 270 -10.26 -7.11 -22.94
N GLN A 271 -9.34 -6.24 -23.37
CA GLN A 271 -7.95 -6.31 -22.91
C GLN A 271 -7.81 -5.88 -21.44
N LYS A 272 -6.74 -6.32 -20.78
CA LYS A 272 -6.34 -5.86 -19.44
C LYS A 272 -5.72 -4.47 -19.57
N GLN A 273 -6.43 -3.47 -19.09
CA GLN A 273 -6.07 -2.08 -19.32
C GLN A 273 -6.60 -1.14 -18.24
N VAL A 274 -6.17 0.11 -18.32
CA VAL A 274 -6.61 1.19 -17.45
C VAL A 274 -7.54 2.08 -18.25
N TRP A 275 -8.70 2.33 -17.67
CA TRP A 275 -9.77 3.09 -18.28
C TRP A 275 -9.94 4.43 -17.56
N ARG A 276 -10.53 5.37 -18.28
CA ARG A 276 -10.97 6.67 -17.79
C ARG A 276 -12.44 6.84 -18.10
N PHE A 277 -13.19 7.35 -17.14
CA PHE A 277 -14.60 7.64 -17.24
C PHE A 277 -14.89 9.08 -16.81
N ASN A 278 -15.41 9.86 -17.75
CA ASN A 278 -15.95 11.18 -17.50
C ASN A 278 -17.44 11.05 -17.15
N ALA A 279 -17.77 11.11 -15.86
CA ALA A 279 -19.15 10.97 -15.38
C ALA A 279 -20.09 12.11 -15.81
N THR A 280 -19.57 13.23 -16.32
CA THR A 280 -20.39 14.36 -16.79
C THR A 280 -20.79 14.19 -18.26
N THR A 281 -19.88 13.73 -19.12
CA THR A 281 -20.15 13.54 -20.55
C THR A 281 -20.58 12.12 -20.91
N GLY A 282 -20.31 11.15 -20.03
CA GLY A 282 -20.49 9.72 -20.30
C GLY A 282 -19.35 9.10 -21.12
N ALA A 283 -18.31 9.86 -21.47
CA ALA A 283 -17.21 9.35 -22.26
C ALA A 283 -16.35 8.36 -21.47
N VAL A 284 -16.01 7.23 -22.12
CA VAL A 284 -15.12 6.19 -21.58
C VAL A 284 -14.00 5.96 -22.58
N ASN A 285 -12.75 6.01 -22.13
CA ASN A 285 -11.57 5.85 -22.97
C ASN A 285 -10.53 4.98 -22.28
N VAL A 286 -9.73 4.26 -23.06
CA VAL A 286 -8.52 3.58 -22.57
C VAL A 286 -7.41 4.63 -22.45
N VAL A 287 -6.68 4.62 -21.33
CA VAL A 287 -5.54 5.53 -21.12
C VAL A 287 -4.21 4.81 -21.03
N ALA A 288 -4.18 3.52 -20.68
CA ALA A 288 -2.97 2.72 -20.70
C ALA A 288 -3.27 1.23 -20.87
N ASP A 289 -2.40 0.50 -21.57
CA ASP A 289 -2.50 -0.94 -21.82
C ASP A 289 -1.13 -1.64 -21.62
N GLY A 290 -1.03 -2.90 -22.06
CA GLY A 290 0.21 -3.68 -22.00
C GLY A 290 0.59 -4.15 -20.60
N PHE A 291 -0.39 -4.36 -19.73
CA PHE A 291 -0.21 -4.90 -18.38
C PHE A 291 -0.39 -6.41 -18.35
N ASN A 292 0.24 -7.05 -17.38
CA ASN A 292 -0.07 -8.45 -17.09
C ASN A 292 -1.29 -8.57 -16.18
N MET A 293 -1.34 -7.89 -15.03
CA MET A 293 -2.53 -7.80 -14.16
C MET A 293 -2.56 -6.41 -13.52
N PRO A 294 -3.14 -5.38 -14.16
CA PRO A 294 -3.22 -4.04 -13.58
C PRO A 294 -4.11 -4.07 -12.34
N ASN A 295 -3.63 -3.58 -11.21
CA ASN A 295 -4.32 -3.67 -9.91
C ASN A 295 -4.55 -2.28 -9.33
N GLY A 296 -3.73 -1.81 -8.38
CA GLY A 296 -3.88 -0.54 -7.72
C GLY A 296 -3.63 0.64 -8.64
N ILE A 297 -4.36 1.73 -8.44
CA ILE A 297 -4.14 3.00 -9.15
C ILE A 297 -4.20 4.18 -8.19
N THR A 298 -3.27 5.12 -8.35
CA THR A 298 -3.32 6.41 -7.63
C THR A 298 -2.64 7.51 -8.45
N PHE A 299 -2.77 8.75 -8.00
CA PHE A 299 -2.15 9.91 -8.64
C PHE A 299 -1.13 10.57 -7.71
N SER A 300 -0.15 11.27 -8.27
CA SER A 300 0.65 12.20 -7.46
C SER A 300 -0.25 13.28 -6.84
N PRO A 301 0.17 13.95 -5.75
CA PRO A 301 -0.67 14.95 -5.07
C PRO A 301 -1.19 16.06 -5.99
N ASN A 302 -0.38 16.43 -7.00
CA ASN A 302 -0.73 17.43 -8.00
C ASN A 302 -1.41 16.85 -9.25
N GLY A 303 -1.71 15.55 -9.30
CA GLY A 303 -2.38 14.86 -10.40
C GLY A 303 -1.57 14.72 -11.69
N ALA A 304 -0.27 15.08 -11.68
CA ALA A 304 0.59 15.08 -12.86
C ALA A 304 1.15 13.70 -13.22
N TYR A 305 1.19 12.78 -12.26
CA TYR A 305 1.61 11.41 -12.47
C TYR A 305 0.51 10.46 -12.06
N ALA A 306 0.34 9.39 -12.82
CA ALA A 306 -0.44 8.22 -12.44
C ALA A 306 0.51 7.08 -12.09
N TYR A 307 0.25 6.39 -10.99
CA TYR A 307 0.95 5.18 -10.58
C TYR A 307 0.00 4.00 -10.66
N ILE A 308 0.42 2.94 -11.34
CA ILE A 308 -0.39 1.73 -11.54
C ILE A 308 0.45 0.52 -11.16
N THR A 309 -0.08 -0.34 -10.31
CA THR A 309 0.58 -1.59 -9.93
C THR A 309 0.22 -2.71 -10.91
N ASP A 310 1.17 -3.61 -11.15
CA ASP A 310 1.00 -4.80 -11.97
C ASP A 310 1.43 -6.02 -11.16
N THR A 311 0.45 -6.86 -10.81
CA THR A 311 0.64 -8.05 -9.96
C THR A 311 0.82 -9.32 -10.79
N GLY A 312 1.32 -9.19 -12.02
CA GLY A 312 1.43 -10.29 -12.99
C GLY A 312 2.04 -11.59 -12.47
N ILE A 313 2.87 -11.59 -11.42
CA ILE A 313 3.32 -12.84 -10.80
C ILE A 313 2.14 -13.77 -10.44
N ILE A 314 1.03 -13.22 -9.93
CA ILE A 314 -0.12 -13.98 -9.44
C ILE A 314 -1.15 -14.17 -10.57
N GLN A 315 -1.37 -15.41 -11.01
CA GLN A 315 -2.38 -15.75 -12.05
C GLN A 315 -3.53 -16.61 -11.49
N GLY A 316 -3.84 -16.49 -10.20
CA GLY A 316 -4.94 -17.23 -9.57
C GLY A 316 -4.81 -18.75 -9.75
N ASN A 317 -5.85 -19.40 -10.25
CA ASN A 317 -5.89 -20.85 -10.44
C ASN A 317 -4.92 -21.35 -11.52
N PHE A 318 -4.31 -20.45 -12.31
CA PHE A 318 -3.33 -20.81 -13.33
C PHE A 318 -1.90 -20.88 -12.79
N GLY A 319 -1.71 -20.57 -11.49
CA GLY A 319 -0.42 -20.63 -10.80
C GLY A 319 0.43 -19.37 -10.98
N ASP A 320 1.53 -19.30 -10.24
CA ASP A 320 2.41 -18.13 -10.28
C ASP A 320 3.45 -18.23 -11.39
N ASN A 321 3.78 -17.07 -11.98
CA ASN A 321 4.94 -16.93 -12.83
C ASN A 321 5.86 -15.81 -12.31
N PHE A 322 6.93 -16.20 -11.63
CA PHE A 322 7.88 -15.27 -11.01
C PHE A 322 8.75 -14.47 -11.98
N THR A 323 8.59 -14.68 -13.30
CA THR A 323 9.19 -13.83 -14.34
C THR A 323 8.24 -12.73 -14.83
N TYR A 324 6.97 -12.76 -14.41
CA TYR A 324 5.98 -11.72 -14.69
C TYR A 324 6.11 -10.54 -13.73
N PRO A 325 5.46 -9.40 -14.05
CA PRO A 325 5.60 -8.19 -13.25
C PRO A 325 5.19 -8.34 -11.79
N SER A 326 5.99 -7.72 -10.92
CA SER A 326 5.66 -7.31 -9.55
C SER A 326 6.05 -5.84 -9.46
N THR A 327 5.42 -5.02 -10.29
CA THR A 327 6.00 -3.74 -10.74
C THR A 327 5.00 -2.62 -10.60
N ILE A 328 5.48 -1.48 -10.12
CA ILE A 328 4.75 -0.22 -10.15
C ILE A 328 5.22 0.54 -11.39
N TYR A 329 4.29 0.94 -12.23
CA TYR A 329 4.53 1.81 -13.39
C TYR A 329 4.07 3.23 -13.10
N ARG A 330 4.79 4.21 -13.65
CA ARG A 330 4.41 5.62 -13.63
C ARG A 330 4.14 6.12 -15.04
N TYR A 331 3.12 6.95 -15.19
CA TYR A 331 2.77 7.67 -16.41
C TYR A 331 2.72 9.17 -16.14
N ASN A 332 3.00 9.98 -17.15
CA ASN A 332 2.66 11.40 -17.16
C ASN A 332 1.17 11.53 -17.52
N VAL A 333 0.43 12.31 -16.76
CA VAL A 333 -0.97 12.64 -17.06
C VAL A 333 -0.99 13.94 -17.84
N GLN A 334 -1.50 13.89 -19.07
CA GLN A 334 -1.62 15.05 -19.95
C GLN A 334 -2.81 15.94 -19.58
N ASP A 335 -2.84 17.16 -20.11
CA ASP A 335 -3.91 18.13 -19.84
C ASP A 335 -5.28 17.64 -20.31
N ASP A 336 -5.31 16.85 -21.38
CA ASP A 336 -6.53 16.22 -21.88
C ASP A 336 -6.97 15.01 -21.05
N GLY A 337 -6.18 14.57 -20.06
CA GLY A 337 -6.41 13.42 -19.19
C GLY A 337 -5.91 12.07 -19.74
N THR A 338 -5.21 12.05 -20.88
CA THR A 338 -4.53 10.84 -21.38
C THR A 338 -3.23 10.57 -20.63
N PHE A 339 -2.73 9.33 -20.71
CA PHE A 339 -1.45 8.94 -20.11
C PHE A 339 -0.36 8.76 -21.17
N GLU A 340 0.85 9.21 -20.85
CA GLU A 340 2.02 9.05 -21.72
C GLU A 340 3.27 8.62 -20.93
N GLY A 341 4.26 8.11 -21.66
CA GLY A 341 5.62 7.92 -21.13
C GLY A 341 5.69 6.89 -20.00
N ARG A 342 5.12 5.70 -20.20
CA ARG A 342 5.22 4.56 -19.28
C ARG A 342 6.67 4.37 -18.82
N LYS A 343 6.89 4.39 -17.52
CA LYS A 343 8.18 4.12 -16.88
C LYS A 343 8.01 3.11 -15.76
N VAL A 344 8.97 2.21 -15.61
CA VAL A 344 9.11 1.43 -14.37
C VAL A 344 9.44 2.42 -13.25
N PHE A 345 8.63 2.41 -12.19
CA PHE A 345 8.84 3.21 -11.01
C PHE A 345 9.53 2.41 -9.91
N ALA A 346 8.99 1.23 -9.58
CA ALA A 346 9.56 0.35 -8.57
C ALA A 346 9.24 -1.12 -8.89
N PHE A 347 10.07 -2.03 -8.37
CA PHE A 347 9.83 -3.47 -8.35
C PHE A 347 9.70 -3.93 -6.90
N LEU A 348 8.60 -4.59 -6.55
CA LEU A 348 8.27 -4.94 -5.18
C LEU A 348 8.59 -6.41 -4.90
N THR A 349 9.24 -6.65 -3.75
CA THR A 349 9.45 -8.01 -3.22
C THR A 349 9.62 -7.97 -1.69
N PRO A 350 9.10 -8.96 -0.93
CA PRO A 350 8.33 -10.11 -1.39
C PRO A 350 6.88 -9.77 -1.75
N GLY A 351 6.22 -10.66 -2.50
CA GLY A 351 4.84 -10.53 -2.96
C GLY A 351 4.73 -9.70 -4.23
N VAL A 352 3.60 -9.02 -4.36
CA VAL A 352 3.24 -8.14 -5.48
C VAL A 352 2.74 -6.79 -4.95
N PRO A 353 2.95 -5.68 -5.68
CA PRO A 353 2.39 -4.40 -5.32
C PRO A 353 0.89 -4.43 -5.60
N ASP A 354 0.07 -4.38 -4.56
CA ASP A 354 -1.39 -4.44 -4.66
C ASP A 354 -1.96 -3.00 -4.59
N GLY A 355 -2.69 -2.64 -3.53
CA GLY A 355 -3.14 -1.28 -3.27
C GLY A 355 -2.00 -0.26 -3.17
N ILE A 356 -2.22 0.95 -3.69
CA ILE A 356 -1.20 1.99 -3.83
C ILE A 356 -1.73 3.37 -3.46
N HIS A 357 -0.96 4.13 -2.68
CA HIS A 357 -1.32 5.47 -2.22
C HIS A 357 -0.13 6.41 -2.18
N VAL A 358 -0.39 7.72 -2.04
CA VAL A 358 0.66 8.74 -1.93
C VAL A 358 0.47 9.64 -0.71
N ASP A 359 1.57 10.14 -0.18
CA ASP A 359 1.55 11.23 0.80
C ASP A 359 1.63 12.61 0.13
N THR A 360 1.40 13.66 0.90
CA THR A 360 1.46 15.07 0.46
C THR A 360 2.83 15.51 -0.06
N LYS A 361 3.91 14.77 0.24
CA LYS A 361 5.27 15.01 -0.27
C LYS A 361 5.56 14.24 -1.57
N GLY A 362 4.62 13.42 -2.03
CA GLY A 362 4.74 12.62 -3.25
C GLY A 362 5.49 11.30 -3.05
N ASN A 363 5.74 10.87 -1.79
CA ASN A 363 6.17 9.50 -1.54
C ASN A 363 5.04 8.54 -1.92
N VAL A 364 5.41 7.39 -2.48
CA VAL A 364 4.50 6.37 -2.99
C VAL A 364 4.57 5.14 -2.08
N TYR A 365 3.41 4.69 -1.63
CA TYR A 365 3.25 3.57 -0.71
C TYR A 365 2.55 2.44 -1.47
N ALA A 366 2.99 1.20 -1.30
CA ALA A 366 2.33 0.04 -1.90
C ALA A 366 2.21 -1.12 -0.90
N GLY A 367 1.07 -1.80 -0.91
CA GLY A 367 0.87 -3.05 -0.21
C GLY A 367 1.76 -4.13 -0.83
N GLY A 368 2.31 -5.01 0.00
CA GLY A 368 3.24 -6.04 -0.41
C GLY A 368 3.15 -7.27 0.48
N GLY A 369 3.94 -8.30 0.17
CA GLY A 369 3.89 -9.61 0.83
C GLY A 369 4.39 -9.64 2.28
N ASP A 370 4.95 -8.55 2.79
CA ASP A 370 5.44 -8.41 4.16
C ASP A 370 5.00 -7.11 4.86
N GLY A 371 4.07 -6.37 4.26
CA GLY A 371 3.51 -5.13 4.81
C GLY A 371 3.43 -4.01 3.77
N VAL A 372 3.61 -2.76 4.19
CA VAL A 372 3.56 -1.58 3.30
C VAL A 372 4.97 -1.12 2.96
N HIS A 373 5.29 -0.97 1.68
CA HIS A 373 6.58 -0.48 1.19
C HIS A 373 6.49 0.98 0.80
N VAL A 374 7.48 1.77 1.17
CA VAL A 374 7.48 3.22 0.96
C VAL A 374 8.64 3.62 0.08
N TYR A 375 8.30 4.26 -1.04
CA TYR A 375 9.22 4.74 -2.05
C TYR A 375 9.19 6.26 -2.10
N ASN A 376 10.36 6.90 -2.26
CA ASN A 376 10.38 8.33 -2.54
C ASN A 376 9.92 8.62 -3.99
N PRO A 377 9.73 9.89 -4.39
CA PRO A 377 9.26 10.24 -5.74
C PRO A 377 10.16 9.76 -6.90
N ALA A 378 11.38 9.31 -6.61
CA ALA A 378 12.30 8.73 -7.60
C ALA A 378 12.17 7.20 -7.73
N GLY A 379 11.32 6.54 -6.94
CA GLY A 379 11.14 5.09 -6.95
C GLY A 379 12.13 4.32 -6.06
N LYS A 380 12.91 5.02 -5.23
CA LYS A 380 13.84 4.41 -4.28
C LYS A 380 13.08 3.97 -3.03
N LEU A 381 13.23 2.71 -2.62
CA LEU A 381 12.71 2.22 -1.34
C LEU A 381 13.40 2.94 -0.19
N VAL A 382 12.64 3.69 0.61
CA VAL A 382 13.15 4.40 1.79
C VAL A 382 12.79 3.70 3.09
N GLY A 383 11.69 2.96 3.10
CA GLY A 383 11.25 2.27 4.32
C GLY A 383 10.16 1.22 4.10
N LYS A 384 9.88 0.46 5.15
CA LYS A 384 8.72 -0.43 5.23
C LYS A 384 7.99 -0.27 6.57
N ILE A 385 6.68 -0.43 6.53
CA ILE A 385 5.86 -0.77 7.71
C ILE A 385 5.63 -2.28 7.63
N HIS A 386 6.48 -3.02 8.32
CA HIS A 386 6.53 -4.48 8.26
C HIS A 386 5.49 -5.12 9.17
N LEU A 387 4.67 -5.99 8.60
CA LEU A 387 3.66 -6.76 9.33
C LEU A 387 4.09 -8.22 9.52
N GLY A 388 4.99 -8.71 8.65
CA GLY A 388 5.30 -10.14 8.55
C GLY A 388 4.22 -10.95 7.82
N SER A 389 3.19 -10.28 7.32
CA SER A 389 2.09 -10.79 6.51
C SER A 389 1.82 -9.86 5.32
N THR A 390 1.03 -10.33 4.36
CA THR A 390 0.61 -9.52 3.21
C THR A 390 -0.25 -8.34 3.67
N SER A 391 -0.01 -7.16 3.12
CA SER A 391 -0.98 -6.07 3.09
C SER A 391 -1.53 -5.95 1.68
N ALA A 392 -2.82 -6.25 1.52
CA ALA A 392 -3.51 -6.13 0.23
C ALA A 392 -3.80 -4.65 -0.09
N ASN A 393 -4.24 -3.87 0.90
CA ASN A 393 -4.45 -2.43 0.73
C ASN A 393 -4.29 -1.68 2.06
N PHE A 394 -4.30 -0.36 2.02
CA PHE A 394 -4.24 0.53 3.19
C PHE A 394 -4.72 1.92 2.77
N GLN A 395 -5.05 2.80 3.71
CA GLN A 395 -5.47 4.16 3.38
C GLN A 395 -5.05 5.14 4.47
N PHE A 396 -4.55 6.30 4.06
CA PHE A 396 -4.35 7.42 4.98
C PHE A 396 -5.69 7.98 5.44
N ALA A 397 -5.79 8.27 6.74
CA ALA A 397 -6.95 8.88 7.36
C ALA A 397 -6.62 10.29 7.87
N GLY A 398 -6.22 11.17 6.96
CA GLY A 398 -5.76 12.53 7.28
C GLY A 398 -4.32 12.56 7.77
N LYS A 399 -4.02 13.48 8.68
CA LYS A 399 -2.65 13.72 9.15
C LYS A 399 -2.20 12.65 10.14
N GLY A 400 -1.14 11.92 9.78
CA GLY A 400 -0.45 11.00 10.68
C GLY A 400 -1.21 9.74 11.06
N ARG A 401 -2.28 9.38 10.33
CA ARG A 401 -3.08 8.18 10.57
C ARG A 401 -3.17 7.33 9.31
N MET A 402 -3.01 6.02 9.45
CA MET A 402 -3.18 5.07 8.36
C MET A 402 -3.87 3.81 8.87
N VAL A 403 -4.84 3.30 8.12
CA VAL A 403 -5.44 1.98 8.34
C VAL A 403 -4.86 1.03 7.32
N ILE A 404 -4.39 -0.15 7.76
CA ILE A 404 -3.77 -1.14 6.89
C ILE A 404 -4.61 -2.42 6.94
N LEU A 405 -4.98 -2.90 5.75
CA LEU A 405 -5.75 -4.12 5.53
C LEU A 405 -4.76 -5.25 5.21
N ALA A 406 -4.66 -6.22 6.11
CA ALA A 406 -3.68 -7.30 6.05
C ALA A 406 -4.36 -8.67 6.10
N GLU A 407 -5.29 -8.89 5.16
CA GLU A 407 -6.10 -10.10 5.01
C GLU A 407 -6.97 -10.37 6.23
N THR A 408 -6.44 -11.09 7.19
CA THR A 408 -7.12 -11.49 8.42
C THR A 408 -6.86 -10.53 9.57
N GLU A 409 -6.05 -9.50 9.36
CA GLU A 409 -5.67 -8.53 10.37
C GLU A 409 -5.96 -7.08 9.91
N LEU A 410 -6.42 -6.26 10.85
CA LEU A 410 -6.68 -4.82 10.66
C LEU A 410 -5.72 -4.04 11.55
N TYR A 411 -4.84 -3.25 10.94
CA TYR A 411 -3.87 -2.44 11.67
C TYR A 411 -4.18 -0.95 11.58
N PHE A 412 -3.74 -0.22 12.59
CA PHE A 412 -3.70 1.23 12.61
C PHE A 412 -2.29 1.72 12.90
N ALA A 413 -1.75 2.57 12.03
CA ALA A 413 -0.45 3.18 12.19
C ALA A 413 -0.56 4.68 12.48
N THR A 414 0.28 5.17 13.40
CA THR A 414 0.52 6.60 13.57
C THR A 414 1.89 6.98 13.00
N LEU A 415 1.91 8.06 12.22
CA LEU A 415 3.05 8.50 11.42
C LEU A 415 3.18 10.03 11.47
N ALA A 416 4.27 10.59 10.94
CA ALA A 416 4.37 12.03 10.67
C ALA A 416 3.79 12.42 9.29
N ALA A 417 3.81 11.50 8.33
CA ALA A 417 3.28 11.72 6.99
C ALA A 417 1.76 11.96 6.97
N GLU A 418 1.30 12.69 5.95
CA GLU A 418 -0.09 13.02 5.71
C GLU A 418 -0.47 12.56 4.30
N GLY A 419 -1.57 11.83 4.17
CA GLY A 419 -2.06 11.36 2.86
C GLY A 419 -2.38 12.50 1.92
N ALA A 420 -2.13 12.32 0.62
CA ALA A 420 -2.31 13.39 -0.37
C ALA A 420 -3.77 13.80 -0.58
N PHE A 421 -4.71 12.89 -0.32
CA PHE A 421 -6.12 13.09 -0.64
C PHE A 421 -6.95 13.23 0.65
N PRO A 422 -7.82 14.25 0.75
CA PRO A 422 -8.71 14.42 1.88
C PRO A 422 -9.80 13.33 1.90
N GLY A 423 -10.38 13.10 3.08
CA GLY A 423 -11.55 12.20 3.27
C GLY A 423 -12.87 12.77 2.73
N GLN A 424 -12.80 13.88 2.00
CA GLN A 424 -13.86 14.47 1.20
C GLN A 424 -13.21 14.97 -0.09
N LEU A 425 -13.31 14.21 -1.18
CA LEU A 425 -12.89 14.63 -2.50
C LEU A 425 -14.08 15.34 -3.17
N TYR A 426 -13.83 16.58 -3.61
CA TYR A 426 -14.67 17.57 -4.31
C TYR A 426 -16.12 17.18 -4.60
#